data_AF-A0A6A6KM75-F1
#
_entry.id   AF-A0A6A6KM75-F1
#
_cell.length_a   1.000
_cell.length_b   1.000
_cell.length_c   1.000
_cell.angle_alpha   90.00
_cell.angle_beta   90.00
_cell.angle_gamma   90.00
#
_symmetry.space_group_name_H-M   'P 1'
#
loop_
_entity.id
_entity.type
_entity.pdbx_description
1 polymer ?
#
loop_
_entity_poly.entity_id
_entity_poly.type
_entity_poly.pdbx_seq_one_letter_code
_entity_poly.pdbx_strand_id
1 'polypeptide(L)'
;MILAEYTEFTGNFPAIAAQCLQRLPSSNDKFTYNCDHHTFNFLVEDGYAYCVVAKESVSKQISIAFLERMKADFKKRYGGGKADTAIAKSLNKEFGPIMKEHMKYIIDHAEEIENY
;
A
#
# COMPACT_ATOMS: atom_id res chain seq x y z
N MET A 1 6.96 -3.27 -11.32
CA MET A 1 6.07 -2.34 -12.07
C MET A 1 5.01 -1.81 -11.10
N ILE A 2 4.59 -0.55 -11.22
CA ILE A 2 3.51 0.03 -10.38
C ILE A 2 2.21 -0.01 -11.18
N LEU A 3 1.19 -0.71 -10.68
CA LEU A 3 -0.13 -0.83 -11.35
C LEU A 3 -1.05 0.34 -10.99
N ALA A 4 -1.03 0.74 -9.73
CA ALA A 4 -1.79 1.86 -9.21
C ALA A 4 -0.99 2.59 -8.11
N GLU A 5 -1.15 3.91 -8.01
CA GLU A 5 -0.62 4.75 -6.94
C GLU A 5 -1.57 5.92 -6.64
N TYR A 6 -1.55 6.39 -5.40
CA TYR A 6 -2.28 7.57 -4.95
C TYR A 6 -1.49 8.28 -3.86
N THR A 7 -1.42 9.61 -3.94
CA THR A 7 -0.84 10.47 -2.91
C THR A 7 -1.42 11.88 -3.06
N GLU A 8 -1.69 12.54 -1.94
CA GLU A 8 -1.97 14.00 -1.90
C GLU A 8 -0.70 14.81 -1.61
N PHE A 9 0.38 14.13 -1.23
CA PHE A 9 1.68 14.73 -0.94
C PHE A 9 2.54 14.78 -2.19
N THR A 10 3.20 15.92 -2.39
CA THR A 10 4.30 16.07 -3.34
C THR A 10 5.63 15.68 -2.67
N GLY A 11 6.57 15.14 -3.44
CA GLY A 11 7.87 14.73 -2.92
C GLY A 11 8.48 13.54 -3.65
N ASN A 12 9.55 12.99 -3.07
CA ASN A 12 10.29 11.84 -3.62
C ASN A 12 9.82 10.49 -3.07
N PHE A 13 8.75 10.44 -2.26
CA PHE A 13 8.23 9.20 -1.68
C PHE A 13 7.97 8.10 -2.72
N PRO A 14 7.34 8.36 -3.88
CA PRO A 14 7.14 7.31 -4.90
C PRO A 14 8.46 6.73 -5.42
N ALA A 15 9.50 7.56 -5.55
CA ALA A 15 10.82 7.12 -5.98
C ALA A 15 11.50 6.23 -4.93
N ILE A 16 11.42 6.61 -3.64
CA ILE A 16 11.96 5.81 -2.54
C ILE A 16 11.21 4.48 -2.41
N ALA A 17 9.87 4.50 -2.50
CA ALA A 17 9.04 3.30 -2.46
C ALA A 17 9.40 2.35 -3.62
N ALA A 18 9.61 2.88 -4.83
CA ALA A 18 10.04 2.08 -5.98
C ALA A 18 11.44 1.46 -5.78
N GLN A 19 12.36 2.16 -5.11
CA GLN A 19 13.67 1.59 -4.75
C GLN A 19 13.54 0.47 -3.70
N CYS A 20 12.68 0.65 -2.69
CA CYS A 20 12.41 -0.39 -1.69
C CYS A 20 11.78 -1.63 -2.33
N LEU A 21 10.86 -1.45 -3.28
CA LEU A 21 10.20 -2.53 -4.02
C LEU A 21 11.21 -3.44 -4.75
N GLN A 22 12.30 -2.89 -5.29
CA GLN A 22 13.33 -3.68 -5.97
C GLN A 22 14.11 -4.61 -5.03
N ARG A 23 14.03 -4.39 -3.71
CA ARG A 23 14.73 -5.17 -2.69
C ARG A 23 13.84 -6.21 -2.00
N LEU A 24 12.54 -6.21 -2.29
CA LEU A 24 11.60 -7.15 -1.68
C LEU A 24 11.81 -8.57 -2.23
N PRO A 25 11.75 -9.60 -1.39
CA PRO A 25 11.71 -10.98 -1.86
C PRO A 25 10.37 -11.27 -2.55
N SER A 26 10.32 -12.35 -3.33
CA SER A 26 9.10 -12.80 -4.00
C SER A 26 8.18 -13.63 -3.08
N SER A 27 8.60 -13.93 -1.85
CA SER A 27 7.82 -14.67 -0.87
C SER A 27 6.81 -13.76 -0.15
N ASN A 28 5.68 -14.36 0.28
CA ASN A 28 4.68 -13.65 1.07
C ASN A 28 5.28 -13.22 2.41
N ASP A 29 5.29 -11.92 2.69
CA ASP A 29 5.89 -11.36 3.90
C ASP A 29 5.51 -9.87 4.10
N LYS A 30 5.86 -9.31 5.26
CA LYS A 30 5.61 -7.91 5.65
C LYS A 30 6.92 -7.21 5.98
N PHE A 31 7.20 -6.10 5.32
CA PHE A 31 8.43 -5.32 5.51
C PHE A 31 8.14 -3.89 5.96
N THR A 32 9.02 -3.34 6.77
CA THR A 32 8.98 -1.91 7.15
C THR A 32 10.37 -1.32 6.97
N TYR A 33 10.46 -0.25 6.21
CA TYR A 33 11.68 0.55 6.08
C TYR A 33 11.46 1.94 6.65
N ASN A 34 12.40 2.42 7.46
CA ASN A 34 12.33 3.76 8.04
C ASN A 34 13.22 4.72 7.25
N CYS A 35 12.70 5.89 6.90
CA CYS A 35 13.44 6.92 6.17
C CYS A 35 12.84 8.29 6.52
N ASP A 36 13.67 9.22 7.01
CA ASP A 36 13.32 10.62 7.28
C ASP A 36 11.96 10.80 7.99
N HIS A 37 11.80 10.18 9.17
CA HIS A 37 10.59 10.26 10.01
C HIS A 37 9.32 9.67 9.36
N HIS A 38 9.50 8.91 8.28
CA HIS A 38 8.46 8.15 7.61
C HIS A 38 8.79 6.66 7.64
N THR A 39 7.75 5.84 7.63
CA THR A 39 7.81 4.40 7.49
C THR A 39 7.22 4.01 6.15
N PHE A 40 7.93 3.16 5.41
CA PHE A 40 7.48 2.53 4.18
C PHE A 40 7.12 1.09 4.52
N ASN A 41 5.82 0.83 4.61
CA ASN A 41 5.29 -0.46 5.01
C ASN A 41 4.83 -1.22 3.77
N PHE A 42 5.29 -2.46 3.64
CA PHE A 42 4.99 -3.34 2.53
C PHE A 42 4.31 -4.61 3.00
N LEU A 43 3.34 -5.07 2.21
CA LEU A 43 2.73 -6.38 2.29
C LEU A 43 2.92 -7.06 0.93
N VAL A 44 3.64 -8.17 0.89
CA VAL A 44 3.79 -9.00 -0.31
C VAL A 44 2.89 -10.21 -0.16
N GLU A 45 1.98 -10.41 -1.12
CA GLU A 45 1.12 -11.60 -1.17
C GLU A 45 0.80 -11.95 -2.62
N ASP A 46 0.98 -13.24 -2.96
CA ASP A 46 0.59 -13.82 -4.25
C ASP A 46 1.18 -13.09 -5.47
N GLY A 47 2.43 -12.65 -5.37
CA GLY A 47 3.13 -11.94 -6.43
C GLY A 47 2.82 -10.44 -6.53
N TYR A 48 1.97 -9.92 -5.64
CA TYR A 48 1.65 -8.49 -5.54
C TYR A 48 2.30 -7.87 -4.31
N ALA A 49 2.81 -6.64 -4.46
CA ALA A 49 3.32 -5.84 -3.36
C ALA A 49 2.41 -4.62 -3.15
N TYR A 50 1.91 -4.48 -1.93
CA TYR A 50 1.10 -3.35 -1.47
C TYR A 50 1.97 -2.48 -0.58
N CYS A 51 1.91 -1.16 -0.74
CA CYS A 51 2.75 -0.21 -0.03
C CYS A 51 1.94 0.94 0.55
N VAL A 52 2.28 1.38 1.77
CA VAL A 52 1.83 2.64 2.36
C VAL A 52 3.01 3.35 3.00
N VAL A 53 3.10 4.65 2.75
CA VAL A 53 4.05 5.54 3.43
C VAL A 53 3.29 6.27 4.52
N ALA A 54 3.74 6.15 5.76
CA ALA A 54 3.13 6.79 6.91
C ALA A 54 4.18 7.56 7.71
N LYS A 55 3.75 8.53 8.52
CA LYS A 55 4.64 9.14 9.52
C LYS A 55 5.04 8.08 10.54
N GLU A 56 6.23 8.20 11.12
CA GLU A 56 6.71 7.29 12.18
C GLU A 56 5.80 7.25 13.42
N SER A 57 5.01 8.31 13.66
CA SER A 57 4.00 8.35 14.70
C SER A 57 2.79 7.44 14.45
N VAL A 58 2.58 6.97 13.22
CA VAL A 58 1.50 6.03 12.89
C VAL A 58 1.99 4.62 13.21
N SER A 59 1.23 3.88 14.03
CA SER A 59 1.63 2.54 14.41
C SER A 59 1.71 1.59 13.21
N LYS A 60 2.62 0.62 13.29
CA LYS A 60 2.76 -0.42 12.27
C LYS A 60 1.45 -1.18 12.07
N GLN A 61 0.69 -1.40 13.14
CA GLN A 61 -0.59 -2.09 13.10
C GLN A 61 -1.63 -1.39 12.23
N ILE A 62 -1.79 -0.07 12.39
CA ILE A 62 -2.65 0.75 11.52
C ILE A 62 -2.22 0.61 10.06
N SER A 63 -0.90 0.69 9.80
CA SER A 63 -0.36 0.58 8.44
C SER A 63 -0.64 -0.79 7.82
N ILE A 64 -0.46 -1.88 8.58
CA ILE A 64 -0.78 -3.24 8.11
C ILE A 64 -2.29 -3.42 7.91
N ALA A 65 -3.14 -2.89 8.79
CA ALA A 65 -4.59 -2.97 8.63
C ALA A 65 -5.07 -2.28 7.34
N PHE A 66 -4.50 -1.13 7.01
CA PHE A 66 -4.72 -0.48 5.71
C PHE A 66 -4.32 -1.38 4.55
N LEU A 67 -3.12 -1.97 4.58
CA LEU A 67 -2.61 -2.82 3.50
C LEU A 67 -3.46 -4.09 3.29
N GLU A 68 -3.94 -4.72 4.36
CA GLU A 68 -4.81 -5.89 4.27
C GLU A 68 -6.16 -5.55 3.61
N ARG A 69 -6.74 -4.39 3.95
CA ARG A 69 -7.97 -3.89 3.29
C ARG A 69 -7.75 -3.60 1.82
N MET A 70 -6.65 -2.91 1.50
CA MET A 70 -6.25 -2.60 0.13
C MET A 70 -6.06 -3.87 -0.70
N LYS A 71 -5.39 -4.88 -0.14
CA LYS A 71 -5.20 -6.19 -0.76
C LYS A 71 -6.52 -6.89 -1.04
N ALA A 72 -7.41 -6.96 -0.05
CA ALA A 72 -8.71 -7.62 -0.19
C ALA A 72 -9.53 -6.99 -1.33
N ASP A 73 -9.61 -5.67 -1.38
CA ASP A 73 -10.33 -4.94 -2.43
C ASP A 73 -9.67 -5.08 -3.81
N PHE A 74 -8.33 -5.05 -3.86
CA PHE A 74 -7.60 -5.27 -5.10
C PHE A 74 -7.86 -6.66 -5.67
N LYS A 75 -7.73 -7.71 -4.83
CA LYS A 75 -7.97 -9.11 -5.23
C LYS A 75 -9.42 -9.32 -5.68
N LYS A 76 -10.39 -8.72 -4.99
CA LYS A 76 -11.81 -8.78 -5.38
C LYS A 76 -12.08 -8.16 -6.76
N ARG A 77 -11.38 -7.08 -7.11
CA ARG A 77 -11.63 -6.31 -8.35
C ARG A 77 -10.83 -6.79 -9.55
N TYR A 78 -9.59 -7.23 -9.32
CA TYR A 78 -8.62 -7.49 -10.39
C TYR A 78 -7.99 -8.88 -10.34
N GLY A 79 -8.31 -9.68 -9.31
CA GLY A 79 -7.96 -11.09 -9.27
C GLY A 79 -8.56 -11.84 -10.46
N GLY A 80 -7.92 -12.95 -10.85
CA GLY A 80 -8.37 -13.77 -11.98
C GLY A 80 -7.93 -13.27 -13.35
N GLY A 81 -6.84 -12.50 -13.44
CA GLY A 81 -6.13 -12.21 -14.70
C GLY A 81 -6.06 -10.74 -15.10
N LYS A 82 -7.01 -9.88 -14.67
CA LYS A 82 -7.01 -8.46 -15.08
C LYS A 82 -5.76 -7.73 -14.58
N ALA A 83 -5.30 -8.03 -13.37
CA ALA A 83 -4.08 -7.46 -12.82
C ALA A 83 -2.80 -8.00 -13.48
N ASP A 84 -2.78 -9.27 -13.92
CA ASP A 84 -1.61 -9.90 -14.53
C ASP A 84 -1.28 -9.31 -15.92
N THR A 85 -2.31 -8.84 -16.63
CA THR A 85 -2.16 -8.20 -17.96
C THR A 85 -2.15 -6.66 -17.89
N ALA A 86 -2.24 -6.08 -16.70
CA ALA A 86 -2.31 -4.64 -16.55
C ALA A 86 -0.97 -3.97 -16.87
N ILE A 87 -1.00 -2.87 -17.63
CA ILE A 87 0.18 -2.05 -17.87
C ILE A 87 0.40 -1.06 -16.73
N ALA A 88 1.61 -0.53 -16.63
CA ALA A 88 1.99 0.42 -15.59
C ALA A 88 0.99 1.59 -15.47
N LYS A 89 0.57 1.88 -14.24
CA LYS A 89 -0.33 2.99 -13.85
C LYS A 89 -1.72 2.97 -14.49
N SER A 90 -2.09 1.91 -15.23
CA SER A 90 -3.39 1.83 -15.91
C SER A 90 -4.57 1.80 -14.94
N LEU A 91 -4.35 1.31 -13.71
CA LEU A 91 -5.39 1.17 -12.71
C LEU A 91 -5.53 2.43 -11.82
N ASN A 92 -4.73 3.48 -12.02
CA ASN A 92 -4.78 4.70 -11.20
C ASN A 92 -6.17 5.32 -11.12
N LYS A 93 -6.88 5.42 -12.26
CA LYS A 93 -8.21 6.06 -12.31
C LYS A 93 -9.28 5.28 -11.55
N GLU A 94 -9.22 3.95 -11.59
CA GLU A 94 -10.18 3.08 -10.92
C GLU A 94 -9.83 2.89 -9.44
N PHE A 95 -8.54 2.70 -9.13
CA PHE A 95 -8.09 2.27 -7.81
C PHE A 95 -7.58 3.41 -6.92
N GLY A 96 -7.18 4.55 -7.49
CA GLY A 96 -6.76 5.73 -6.72
C GLY A 96 -7.84 6.27 -5.77
N PRO A 97 -9.11 6.46 -6.20
CA PRO A 97 -10.19 6.87 -5.29
C PRO A 97 -10.42 5.88 -4.14
N ILE A 98 -10.27 4.58 -4.40
CA ILE A 98 -10.43 3.52 -3.40
C ILE A 98 -9.29 3.59 -2.37
N MET A 99 -8.05 3.83 -2.80
CA MET A 99 -6.94 4.09 -1.87
C MET A 99 -7.25 5.27 -0.94
N LYS A 100 -7.78 6.37 -1.49
CA LYS A 100 -8.17 7.54 -0.71
C LYS A 100 -9.24 7.21 0.33
N GLU A 101 -10.28 6.48 -0.05
CA GLU A 101 -11.36 6.07 0.84
C GLU A 101 -10.85 5.18 1.98
N HIS A 102 -9.99 4.19 1.68
CA HIS A 102 -9.38 3.33 2.70
C HIS A 102 -8.44 4.12 3.62
N MET A 103 -7.67 5.08 3.10
CA MET A 103 -6.83 5.95 3.94
C MET A 103 -7.70 6.73 4.94
N LYS A 104 -8.80 7.32 4.46
CA LYS A 104 -9.73 8.05 5.34
C LYS A 104 -10.34 7.14 6.40
N TYR A 105 -10.85 5.98 6.00
CA TYR A 105 -11.44 5.01 6.93
C TYR A 105 -10.46 4.60 8.03
N ILE A 106 -9.20 4.32 7.69
CA ILE A 106 -8.19 3.89 8.66
C ILE A 106 -7.89 4.99 9.67
N ILE A 107 -7.87 6.25 9.26
CA ILE A 107 -7.68 7.39 10.18
C ILE A 107 -8.92 7.56 11.08
N ASP A 108 -10.13 7.47 10.52
CA ASP A 108 -11.37 7.62 11.27
C ASP A 108 -11.57 6.51 12.33
N HIS A 109 -10.96 5.34 12.14
CA HIS A 109 -11.06 4.17 13.03
C HIS A 109 -9.71 3.76 13.67
N ALA A 110 -8.73 4.66 13.71
CA ALA A 110 -7.37 4.35 14.18
C ALA A 110 -7.36 3.83 15.64
N GLU A 111 -8.08 4.49 16.55
CA GLU A 111 -8.15 4.11 17.96
C GLU A 111 -8.76 2.72 18.15
N GLU A 112 -9.81 2.38 17.40
CA GLU A 112 -10.40 1.04 17.44
C GLU A 112 -9.39 -0.01 16.99
N ILE A 113 -8.68 0.23 15.89
CA ILE A 113 -7.69 -0.70 15.33
C ILE A 113 -6.52 -0.94 16.29
N GLU A 114 -6.08 0.07 17.03
CA GLU A 114 -4.96 -0.05 17.97
C GLU A 114 -5.29 -0.81 19.25
N ASN A 115 -6.57 -0.97 19.58
CA ASN A 115 -7.03 -1.66 20.79
C ASN A 115 -7.29 -3.17 20.60
N TYR A 116 -7.05 -3.72 19.40
CA TYR A 116 -7.18 -5.15 19.07
C TYR A 116 -5.83 -5.81 18.81
#